data_AF-A0A965CXD5-F1
#
_entry.id   AF-A0A965CXD5-F1
#
_cell.length_a   1.000
_cell.length_b   1.000
_cell.length_c   1.000
_cell.angle_alpha   90.00
_cell.angle_beta   90.00
_cell.angle_gamma   90.00
#
_symmetry.space_group_name_H-M   'P 1'
#
loop_
_entity.id
_entity.type
_entity.pdbx_description
1 polymer ?
#
loop_
_entity_poly.entity_id
_entity_poly.type
_entity_poly.pdbx_seq_one_letter_code
_entity_poly.pdbx_strand_id
1 'polypeptide(L)'
;TSASRVMVDVVSERQFELSQIFRRTQATYREAEDLINIGAYVQGSNPEIDYALSKNPLMHQFVMQSMKEQTSLHDCEAQLEQIFGDYGDNSA
;
A
#
# COMPACT_ATOMS: atom_id res chain seq x y z
N THR A 1 5.26 9.41 -10.71
CA THR A 1 4.71 8.09 -11.04
C THR A 1 5.83 7.20 -11.55
N SER A 2 6.11 6.10 -10.85
CA SER A 2 7.08 5.08 -11.29
C SER A 2 6.31 3.89 -11.83
N ALA A 3 6.72 3.35 -12.98
CA ALA A 3 6.08 2.19 -13.60
C ALA A 3 7.11 1.36 -14.37
N SER A 4 7.14 0.05 -14.10
CA SER A 4 7.87 -0.92 -14.92
C SER A 4 6.93 -1.51 -15.96
N ARG A 5 7.32 -1.43 -17.24
CA ARG A 5 6.50 -1.90 -18.37
C ARG A 5 6.48 -3.42 -18.52
N VAL A 6 7.47 -4.11 -17.94
CA VAL A 6 7.61 -5.57 -17.99
C VAL A 6 7.12 -6.25 -16.72
N MET A 7 6.59 -5.49 -15.76
CA MET A 7 6.20 -6.00 -14.44
C MET A 7 5.22 -7.18 -14.55
N VAL A 8 4.26 -7.09 -15.46
CA VAL A 8 3.22 -8.11 -15.67
C VAL A 8 3.80 -9.43 -16.19
N ASP A 9 4.98 -9.39 -16.83
CA ASP A 9 5.62 -10.56 -17.45
C ASP A 9 6.63 -11.26 -16.54
N VAL A 10 7.00 -10.63 -15.40
CA VAL A 10 8.13 -11.07 -14.55
C VAL A 10 7.77 -11.32 -13.09
N VAL A 11 6.53 -11.02 -12.68
CA VAL A 11 6.05 -11.21 -11.30
C VAL A 11 4.94 -12.25 -11.24
N SER A 12 4.75 -12.86 -10.08
CA SER A 12 3.60 -13.76 -9.89
C SER A 12 2.29 -12.97 -9.84
N GLU A 13 1.17 -13.64 -10.14
CA GLU A 13 -0.17 -13.04 -10.08
C GLU A 13 -0.46 -12.45 -8.69
N ARG A 14 -0.09 -13.17 -7.63
CA ARG A 14 -0.25 -12.72 -6.25
C ARG A 14 0.54 -11.43 -5.96
N GLN A 15 1.80 -11.37 -6.40
CA GLN A 15 2.63 -10.16 -6.26
C GLN A 15 2.04 -8.99 -7.03
N PHE A 16 1.51 -9.25 -8.22
CA PHE A 16 0.86 -8.25 -9.04
C PHE A 16 -0.37 -7.67 -8.33
N GLU A 17 -1.25 -8.52 -7.81
CA GLU A 17 -2.42 -8.12 -7.03
C GLU A 17 -2.04 -7.23 -5.83
N LEU A 18 -1.09 -7.69 -5.00
CA LEU A 18 -0.62 -6.92 -3.83
C LEU A 18 -0.05 -5.57 -4.24
N SER A 19 0.66 -5.50 -5.37
CA SER A 19 1.20 -4.24 -5.89
C SER A 19 0.10 -3.27 -6.35
N GLN A 20 -1.01 -3.79 -6.90
CA GLN A 20 -2.18 -2.99 -7.28
C GLN A 20 -2.90 -2.46 -6.05
N ILE A 21 -3.07 -3.30 -5.03
CA ILE A 21 -3.68 -2.93 -3.75
C ILE A 21 -2.85 -1.83 -3.07
N PHE A 22 -1.52 -1.97 -3.02
CA PHE A 22 -0.63 -0.95 -2.49
C PHE A 22 -0.84 0.38 -3.21
N ARG A 23 -0.86 0.38 -4.55
CA ARG A 23 -1.04 1.60 -5.35
C ARG A 23 -2.40 2.25 -5.13
N ARG A 24 -3.47 1.45 -5.09
CA ARG A 24 -4.83 1.94 -4.80
C ARG A 24 -4.90 2.59 -3.43
N THR A 25 -4.41 1.90 -2.41
CA THR A 25 -4.38 2.39 -1.03
C THR A 25 -3.57 3.69 -0.92
N GLN A 26 -2.43 3.76 -1.60
CA GLN A 26 -1.59 4.96 -1.64
C GLN A 26 -2.29 6.14 -2.34
N ALA A 27 -3.01 5.88 -3.42
CA ALA A 27 -3.77 6.90 -4.13
C ALA A 27 -4.91 7.45 -3.26
N THR A 28 -5.70 6.56 -2.63
CA THR A 28 -6.75 6.95 -1.69
C THR A 28 -6.21 7.78 -0.53
N TYR A 29 -5.08 7.40 0.05
CA TYR A 29 -4.44 8.20 1.10
C TYR A 29 -4.06 9.60 0.58
N ARG A 30 -3.43 9.70 -0.59
CA ARG A 30 -3.01 11.00 -1.16
C ARG A 30 -4.19 11.91 -1.50
N GLU A 31 -5.28 11.37 -2.00
CA GLU A 31 -6.50 12.15 -2.27
C GLU A 31 -7.13 12.67 -0.97
N ALA A 32 -7.07 11.87 0.09
CA ALA A 32 -7.57 12.25 1.40
C ALA A 32 -6.60 13.13 2.21
N GLU A 33 -5.30 13.10 1.91
CA GLU A 33 -4.24 13.78 2.67
C GLU A 33 -4.52 15.27 2.85
N ASP A 34 -4.97 15.95 1.78
CA ASP A 34 -5.35 17.37 1.84
C ASP A 34 -6.53 17.60 2.79
N LEU A 35 -7.57 16.76 2.73
CA LEU A 35 -8.74 16.83 3.61
C LEU A 35 -8.40 16.55 5.08
N ILE A 36 -7.48 15.60 5.31
CA ILE A 36 -6.98 15.24 6.64
C ILE A 36 -6.15 16.39 7.21
N ASN A 37 -5.24 16.97 6.42
CA ASN A 37 -4.35 18.03 6.87
C ASN A 37 -5.07 19.33 7.25
N ILE A 38 -6.18 19.67 6.56
CA ILE A 38 -7.02 20.82 6.93
C ILE A 38 -8.02 20.52 8.06
N GLY A 39 -8.05 19.27 8.56
CA GLY A 39 -8.97 18.83 9.61
C GLY A 39 -10.43 18.69 9.15
N ALA A 40 -10.69 18.58 7.85
CA ALA A 40 -12.03 18.42 7.29
C ALA A 40 -12.47 16.96 7.17
N TYR A 41 -11.55 16.00 7.34
CA TYR A 41 -11.86 14.57 7.33
C TYR A 41 -12.34 14.07 8.69
N VAL A 42 -13.42 13.29 8.69
CA VAL A 42 -13.97 12.62 9.88
C VAL A 42 -13.80 11.11 9.74
N GLN A 43 -13.11 10.49 10.69
CA GLN A 43 -12.93 9.04 10.76
C GLN A 43 -14.28 8.32 10.75
N GLY A 44 -14.41 7.25 9.96
CA GLY A 44 -15.65 6.50 9.76
C GLY A 44 -16.50 7.01 8.60
N SER A 45 -16.13 8.12 7.95
CA SER A 45 -16.88 8.66 6.80
C SER A 45 -16.62 7.88 5.53
N ASN A 46 -15.42 7.32 5.37
CA ASN A 46 -15.07 6.50 4.22
C ASN A 46 -14.16 5.34 4.67
N PRO A 47 -14.64 4.08 4.60
CA PRO A 47 -13.85 2.92 5.03
C PRO A 47 -12.57 2.74 4.20
N GLU A 48 -12.53 3.18 2.93
CA GLU A 48 -11.32 3.12 2.12
C GLU A 48 -10.25 4.11 2.61
N ILE A 49 -10.65 5.31 3.03
CA ILE A 49 -9.73 6.32 3.57
C ILE A 49 -9.25 5.89 4.95
N ASP A 50 -10.14 5.37 5.80
CA ASP A 50 -9.77 4.84 7.12
C ASP A 50 -8.80 3.67 7.00
N TYR A 51 -9.05 2.76 6.06
CA TYR A 51 -8.13 1.68 5.74
C TYR A 51 -6.77 2.23 5.27
N ALA A 52 -6.77 3.17 4.33
CA ALA A 52 -5.53 3.78 3.84
C ALA A 52 -4.76 4.51 4.95
N LEU A 53 -5.45 5.22 5.85
CA LEU A 53 -4.89 5.84 7.05
C LEU A 53 -4.21 4.82 7.97
N SER A 54 -4.89 3.68 8.22
CA SER A 54 -4.34 2.63 9.07
C SER A 54 -3.09 1.96 8.48
N LYS A 55 -3.02 1.84 7.15
CA LYS A 55 -1.91 1.18 6.44
C LYS A 55 -0.78 2.13 6.08
N ASN A 56 -1.01 3.45 6.05
CA ASN A 56 -0.01 4.44 5.64
C ASN A 56 1.32 4.33 6.41
N PRO A 57 1.36 4.14 7.75
CA PRO A 57 2.62 3.98 8.47
C PRO A 57 3.42 2.74 8.02
N LEU A 58 2.73 1.62 7.80
CA LEU A 58 3.33 0.36 7.34
C LEU A 58 3.84 0.48 5.90
N MET A 59 3.05 1.12 5.03
CA MET A 59 3.44 1.40 3.65
C MET A 59 4.65 2.33 3.58
N HIS A 60 4.71 3.35 4.44
CA HIS A 60 5.84 4.26 4.53
C HIS A 60 7.11 3.52 4.99
N GLN A 61 6.99 2.62 5.97
CA GLN A 61 8.11 1.79 6.40
C GLN A 61 8.58 0.85 5.28
N PHE A 62 7.66 0.23 4.54
CA PHE A 62 8.00 -0.67 3.43
C PHE A 62 8.80 0.00 2.31
N VAL A 63 8.48 1.26 1.98
CA VAL A 63 9.19 2.00 0.91
C VAL A 63 10.48 2.67 1.40
N MET A 64 10.70 2.75 2.71
CA MET A 64 11.94 3.27 3.28
C MET A 64 12.96 2.15 3.40
N GLN A 65 14.11 2.32 2.73
CA GLN A 65 15.22 1.38 2.81
C GLN A 65 16.52 2.13 3.09
N SER A 66 17.33 1.62 4.02
CA SER A 66 18.65 2.20 4.31
C SER A 66 19.67 1.86 3.22
N MET A 67 20.67 2.72 3.01
CA MET A 67 21.70 2.52 1.98
C MET A 67 22.50 1.19 2.10
N LYS A 68 22.59 0.62 3.30
CA LYS A 68 23.29 -0.65 3.57
C LYS A 68 22.36 -1.84 3.73
N GLU A 69 21.06 -1.62 3.64
CA GLU A 69 20.04 -2.64 3.86
C GLU A 69 19.83 -3.43 2.57
N GLN A 70 19.84 -4.75 2.69
CA GLN A 70 19.56 -5.65 1.59
C GLN A 70 18.31 -6.44 1.95
N THR A 71 17.33 -6.40 1.06
CA THR A 71 16.08 -7.15 1.21
C THR A 71 15.99 -8.11 0.03
N SER A 72 15.81 -9.40 0.32
CA SER A 72 15.60 -10.38 -0.73
C SER A 72 14.20 -10.21 -1.33
N LEU A 73 14.00 -10.69 -2.56
CA LEU A 73 12.68 -10.66 -3.19
C LEU A 73 11.63 -11.38 -2.33
N HIS A 74 11.98 -12.55 -1.77
CA HIS A 74 11.12 -13.30 -0.87
C HIS A 74 10.71 -12.50 0.38
N ASP A 75 11.65 -11.77 0.98
CA ASP A 75 11.34 -10.96 2.18
C ASP A 75 10.46 -9.75 1.82
N CYS A 76 10.68 -9.13 0.65
CA CYS A 76 9.80 -8.08 0.14
C CYS A 76 8.37 -8.59 -0.06
N GLU A 77 8.21 -9.79 -0.61
CA GLU A 77 6.90 -10.41 -0.83
C GLU A 77 6.20 -10.71 0.49
N ALA A 78 6.91 -11.31 1.45
CA ALA A 78 6.39 -11.58 2.78
C ALA A 78 5.94 -10.29 3.50
N GLN A 79 6.69 -9.20 3.37
CA GLN A 79 6.30 -7.90 3.93
C GLN A 79 5.04 -7.34 3.26
N LEU A 80 4.94 -7.41 1.94
CA LEU A 80 3.73 -6.99 1.22
C LEU A 80 2.50 -7.81 1.64
N GLU A 81 2.65 -9.12 1.80
CA GLU A 81 1.59 -10.00 2.30
C GLU A 81 1.21 -9.69 3.74
N GLN A 82 2.15 -9.33 4.61
CA GLN A 82 1.83 -8.91 5.97
C GLN A 82 1.04 -7.60 6.01
N ILE A 83 1.29 -6.68 5.08
CA ILE A 83 0.61 -5.38 5.04
C ILE A 83 -0.80 -5.48 4.46
N PHE A 84 -1.01 -6.31 3.44
CA PHE A 84 -2.28 -6.41 2.69
C PHE A 84 -2.96 -7.78 2.73
N GLY A 85 -2.47 -8.71 3.54
CA GLY A 85 -3.07 -10.03 3.68
C GLY A 85 -4.53 -9.99 4.13
N ASP A 86 -4.92 -8.91 4.83
CA ASP A 86 -6.27 -8.61 5.32
C ASP A 86 -7.15 -7.83 4.32
N TYR A 87 -6.62 -7.38 3.18
CA TYR A 87 -7.38 -6.56 2.23
C TYR A 87 -8.61 -7.28 1.64
N GLY A 88 -8.58 -8.62 1.61
CA GLY A 88 -9.68 -9.45 1.12
C GLY A 88 -10.88 -9.57 2.08
N ASP A 89 -10.67 -9.40 3.39
CA ASP A 89 -11.76 -9.48 4.38
C ASP A 89 -12.55 -8.17 4.51
N ASN A 90 -11.95 -7.05 4.11
CA ASN A 90 -12.54 -5.72 4.27
C ASN A 90 -13.41 -5.27 3.09
N SER A 91 -13.64 -6.15 2.10
CA SER A 91 -14.45 -5.91 0.91
C SER A 91 -15.82 -6.63 0.93
N ALA A 92 -16.23 -7.19 2.08
CA ALA A 92 -17.49 -7.90 2.28
C ALA A 92 -18.51 -7.08 3.08
#